data_AF-A0A250VVV8-F1
#
_entry.id   AF-A0A250VVV8-F1
#
_cell.length_a   1.000
_cell.length_b   1.000
_cell.length_c   1.000
_cell.angle_alpha   90.00
_cell.angle_beta   90.00
_cell.angle_gamma   90.00
#
_symmetry.space_group_name_H-M   'P 1'
#
loop_
_entity.id
_entity.type
_entity.pdbx_description
1 polymer ?
#
loop_
_entity_poly.entity_id
_entity_poly.type
_entity_poly.pdbx_seq_one_letter_code
_entity_poly.pdbx_strand_id
1 'polypeptide(L)' 'MPVFPTDLRALADEALARIAGDEAGPASNWVAQEDWKQWRAMLTRLRTVLAPPPPSFALFDVPS' A
#
# COMPACT_ATOMS: atom_id res chain seq x y z
N MET A 1 -11.53 -8.32 10.94
CA MET A 1 -11.09 -6.97 10.55
C MET A 1 -12.33 -6.21 10.07
N PRO A 2 -12.57 -4.96 10.51
CA PRO A 2 -13.71 -4.16 10.04
C PRO A 2 -13.66 -3.99 8.52
N VAL A 3 -14.84 -4.07 7.88
CA VAL A 3 -14.97 -3.86 6.43
C VAL A 3 -15.06 -2.37 6.18
N PHE A 4 -13.98 -1.76 5.71
CA PHE A 4 -14.02 -0.38 5.23
C PHE A 4 -14.81 -0.29 3.92
N PRO A 5 -15.65 0.74 3.73
CA PRO A 5 -16.20 1.08 2.42
C PRO A 5 -15.10 1.20 1.36
N THR A 6 -15.37 0.75 0.14
CA THR A 6 -14.38 0.71 -0.97
C THR A 6 -13.76 2.09 -1.23
N ASP A 7 -14.59 3.15 -1.24
CA ASP A 7 -14.14 4.52 -1.50
C ASP A 7 -13.16 5.01 -0.43
N LEU A 8 -13.39 4.64 0.84
CA LEU A 8 -12.48 4.98 1.94
C LEU A 8 -11.17 4.20 1.87
N ARG A 9 -11.18 2.95 1.37
CA ARG A 9 -9.93 2.19 1.16
C ARG A 9 -9.09 2.81 0.05
N ALA A 10 -9.71 3.27 -1.04
CA ALA A 10 -9.02 3.94 -2.13
C ALA A 10 -8.39 5.26 -1.65
N LEU A 11 -9.15 6.10 -0.94
CA LEU A 11 -8.63 7.35 -0.36
C LEU A 11 -7.49 7.10 0.64
N ALA A 12 -7.60 6.04 1.45
CA ALA A 12 -6.54 5.66 2.38
C ALA A 12 -5.27 5.19 1.64
N ASP A 13 -5.40 4.40 0.57
CA ASP A 13 -4.25 3.97 -0.24
C ASP A 13 -3.53 5.16 -0.88
N GLU A 14 -4.28 6.10 -1.47
CA GLU A 14 -3.73 7.31 -2.09
C GLU A 14 -2.99 8.20 -1.09
N ALA A 15 -3.57 8.41 0.09
CA ALA A 15 -2.92 9.19 1.15
C ALA A 15 -1.60 8.55 1.60
N LEU A 16 -1.58 7.22 1.78
CA LEU A 16 -0.36 6.49 2.13
C LEU A 16 0.67 6.50 1.00
N ALA A 17 0.22 6.49 -0.26
CA ALA A 17 1.09 6.63 -1.43
C ALA A 17 1.83 7.97 -1.43
N ARG A 18 1.10 9.05 -1.13
CA ARG A 18 1.66 10.40 -1.02
C ARG A 18 2.69 10.50 0.09
N ILE A 19 2.41 9.93 1.26
CA ILE A 19 3.35 9.91 2.41
C ILE A 19 4.63 9.12 2.07
N ALA A 20 4.51 8.02 1.32
CA ALA A 20 5.66 7.18 0.95
C ALA A 20 6.51 7.77 -0.19
N GLY A 21 5.94 8.63 -1.04
CA GLY A 21 6.59 9.26 -2.20
C GLY A 21 7.17 10.65 -1.92
N ASP A 22 6.89 11.23 -0.76
CA ASP A 22 7.43 12.53 -0.37
C ASP A 22 8.88 12.38 0.13
N GLU A 23 9.84 12.63 -0.77
CA GLU A 23 11.27 12.65 -0.45
C GLU A 23 11.72 13.90 0.34
N ALA A 24 10.88 14.95 0.45
CA ALA A 24 11.25 16.25 1.02
C ALA A 24 10.60 16.58 2.39
N GLY A 25 9.71 15.75 2.92
CA GLY A 25 9.23 15.79 4.32
C GLY A 25 7.71 15.91 4.43
N PRO A 26 7.03 15.10 5.27
CA PRO A 26 7.08 15.14 6.74
C PRO A 26 7.63 13.85 7.39
N ALA A 27 7.95 12.84 6.59
CA ALA A 27 8.35 11.52 7.06
C ALA A 27 9.76 11.47 7.69
N SER A 28 10.61 12.48 7.43
CA SER A 28 11.97 12.59 7.99
C SER A 28 11.99 12.67 9.53
N ASN A 29 10.90 13.11 10.16
CA ASN A 29 10.75 13.16 11.62
C ASN A 29 9.91 12.01 12.21
N TRP A 30 9.34 11.13 11.37
CA TRP A 30 8.38 10.12 11.84
C TRP A 30 9.05 8.79 12.17
N VAL A 31 10.18 8.51 11.54
CA VAL A 31 10.88 7.23 11.61
C VAL A 31 12.36 7.50 11.62
N ALA A 32 13.07 6.84 12.53
CA ALA A 32 14.53 6.89 12.54
C ALA A 32 15.08 6.37 11.19
N GLN A 33 16.18 6.95 10.71
CA GLN A 33 16.75 6.59 9.42
C GLN A 33 17.08 5.08 9.31
N GLU A 34 17.47 4.47 10.43
CA GLU A 34 17.74 3.03 10.56
C GLU A 34 16.51 2.15 10.33
N ASP A 35 15.32 2.63 10.69
CA ASP A 35 14.05 1.91 10.60
C ASP A 35 13.31 2.15 9.27
N TRP A 36 13.82 3.05 8.42
CA TRP A 36 13.15 3.49 7.20
C TRP A 36 12.74 2.34 6.27
N LYS A 37 13.62 1.35 6.11
CA LYS A 37 13.33 0.17 5.27
C LYS A 37 12.17 -0.66 5.83
N GLN A 38 12.14 -0.86 7.15
CA GLN A 38 11.10 -1.65 7.82
C GLN A 38 9.76 -0.91 7.81
N TRP A 39 9.78 0.39 8.06
CA TRP A 39 8.59 1.24 7.94
C TRP A 39 8.01 1.23 6.53
N ARG A 40 8.85 1.36 5.50
CA ARG A 40 8.41 1.31 4.10
C ARG A 40 7.82 -0.05 3.73
N ALA A 41 8.41 -1.15 4.22
CA ALA A 41 7.85 -2.49 4.05
C ALA A 41 6.49 -2.66 4.74
N MET A 42 6.32 -2.10 5.94
CA MET A 42 5.06 -2.14 6.68
C MET A 42 3.97 -1.32 6.00
N LEU A 43 4.32 -0.14 5.48
CA LEU A 43 3.42 0.69 4.66
C LEU A 43 2.95 -0.03 3.41
N THR A 44 3.86 -0.66 2.66
CA THR A 44 3.50 -1.44 1.47
C THR A 44 2.51 -2.55 1.83
N ARG A 45 2.74 -3.27 2.93
CA ARG A 45 1.80 -4.31 3.40
C ARG A 45 0.42 -3.71 3.72
N LEU A 46 0.37 -2.59 4.44
CA LEU A 46 -0.90 -1.92 4.75
C LEU A 46 -1.67 -1.53 3.48
N ARG A 47 -0.96 -0.97 2.50
CA ARG A 47 -1.51 -0.62 1.20
C ARG A 47 -2.09 -1.81 0.46
N THR A 48 -1.40 -2.97 0.48
CA THR A 48 -1.95 -4.21 -0.14
C THR A 48 -3.20 -4.75 0.55
N VAL A 49 -3.45 -4.41 1.81
CA VAL A 49 -4.69 -4.79 2.52
C VAL A 49 -5.83 -3.85 2.15
N LEU A 50 -5.53 -2.56 1.94
CA LEU A 50 -6.52 -1.55 1.58
C LEU A 50 -6.93 -1.68 0.10
N ALA A 51 -5.93 -1.75 -0.78
CA ALA A 51 -6.07 -1.91 -2.22
C ALA A 51 -5.34 -3.21 -2.64
N PRO A 52 -5.98 -4.37 -2.44
CA PRO A 52 -5.39 -5.63 -2.89
C PRO A 52 -5.19 -5.57 -4.40
N PRO A 53 -4.01 -5.98 -4.90
CA PRO A 53 -3.80 -6.08 -6.34
C PRO A 53 -4.87 -7.00 -6.92
N PRO A 54 -5.38 -6.71 -8.13
CA PRO A 54 -6.32 -7.59 -8.78
C PRO A 54 -5.69 -8.99 -8.83
N PRO A 55 -6.45 -10.05 -8.53
CA PRO A 55 -5.93 -11.40 -8.64
C PRO A 55 -5.37 -11.58 -10.04
N SER A 56 -4.08 -11.91 -10.14
CA SER A 56 -3.49 -12.38 -11.39
C SER A 56 -4.16 -13.70 -11.71
N PHE A 57 -5.28 -13.64 -12.42
CA PHE A 57 -5.81 -14.81 -13.10
C PHE A 57 -4.75 -15.19 -14.12
N ALA A 58 -3.97 -16.25 -13.84
CA ALA A 58 -3.36 -17.00 -14.92
C ALA A 58 -4.53 -17.38 -15.83
N LEU A 59 -4.63 -16.72 -16.99
CA LEU A 59 -5.60 -17.04 -18.02
C LEU A 59 -5.34 -18.50 -18.34
N PHE A 60 -6.19 -19.39 -17.82
CA PHE A 60 -6.08 -20.81 -18.08
C PHE A 60 -6.15 -20.98 -19.59
N ASP A 61 -5.08 -21.50 -20.19
CA ASP A 61 -5.06 -21.99 -21.56
C ASP A 61 -6.22 -22.99 -21.65
N VAL A 62 -7.29 -22.60 -22.34
CA VAL A 62 -8.38 -23.50 -22.71
C VAL A 62 -7.90 -24.21 -23.96
N PRO A 63 -7.53 -25.50 -23.91
CA PRO A 63 -7.26 -26.24 -25.14
C PRO A 63 -8.59 -26.44 -25.88
N SER A 64 -8.63 -25.97 -27.12
CA SER A 64 -9.71 -26.20 -28.09
C SER A 64 -9.95 -27.69 -28.35
#